data_AF-A0A662G2U8-F1
#
_entry.id   AF-A0A662G2U8-F1
#
_cell.length_a   1.000
_cell.length_b   1.000
_cell.length_c   1.000
_cell.angle_alpha   90.00
_cell.angle_beta   90.00
_cell.angle_gamma   90.00
#
_symmetry.space_group_name_H-M   'P 1'
#
loop_
_entity.id
_entity.type
_entity.pdbx_description
1 polymer ?
#
loop_
_entity_poly.entity_id
_entity_poly.type
_entity_poly.pdbx_seq_one_letter_code
_entity_poly.pdbx_strand_id
1 'polypeptide(L)' 'MVSSRSLDEASRETVNWVVKLIGKSLGIDEEKAIALLSMVSNLKISQIVNPLKTIRLAIPKKYLKRIFK' A
#
# COMPACT_ATOMS: atom_id res chain seq x y z
N MET A 1 4.58 4.03 -1.51
CA MET A 1 4.35 5.37 -0.94
C MET A 1 4.10 6.28 -2.10
N VAL A 2 3.07 7.11 -2.03
CA VAL A 2 2.67 8.01 -3.11
C VAL A 2 2.37 9.40 -2.54
N SER A 3 2.64 10.43 -3.34
CA SER A 3 2.33 11.82 -3.05
C SER A 3 1.40 12.38 -4.13
N SER A 4 0.22 12.87 -3.75
CA SER A 4 -0.78 13.40 -4.70
C SER A 4 -1.42 14.69 -4.16
N ARG A 5 -2.37 15.28 -4.89
CA ARG A 5 -2.92 16.61 -4.52
C ARG A 5 -3.80 16.55 -3.27
N SER A 6 -4.46 15.42 -3.04
CA SER A 6 -5.30 15.17 -1.85
C SER A 6 -4.88 13.90 -1.11
N LEU A 7 -5.37 13.75 0.13
CA LEU A 7 -5.16 12.53 0.90
C LEU A 7 -5.86 11.34 0.26
N ASP A 8 -7.07 11.52 -0.25
CA ASP A 8 -7.85 10.48 -0.93
C ASP A 8 -7.14 9.96 -2.18
N GLU A 9 -6.61 10.86 -3.01
CA GLU A 9 -5.88 10.51 -4.23
C GLU A 9 -4.60 9.72 -3.87
N ALA A 10 -3.80 10.25 -2.94
CA ALA A 10 -2.58 9.58 -2.48
C ALA A 10 -2.86 8.22 -1.81
N SER A 11 -4.00 8.09 -1.12
CA SER A 11 -4.48 6.85 -0.51
C SER A 11 -4.80 5.81 -1.57
N ARG A 12 -5.63 6.17 -2.56
CA ARG A 12 -6.06 5.28 -3.64
C ARG A 12 -4.88 4.82 -4.48
N GLU A 13 -3.99 5.74 -4.85
CA GLU A 13 -2.79 5.40 -5.61
C GLU A 13 -1.83 4.51 -4.82
N THR A 14 -1.62 4.79 -3.52
CA THR A 14 -0.78 3.95 -2.66
C THR A 14 -1.33 2.53 -2.59
N VAL A 15 -2.65 2.36 -2.36
CA VAL A 15 -3.27 1.03 -2.29
C VAL A 15 -3.14 0.31 -3.63
N ASN A 16 -3.51 0.95 -4.74
CA ASN A 16 -3.44 0.36 -6.07
C ASN A 16 -2.03 -0.12 -6.42
N TRP A 17 -1.01 0.67 -6.08
CA TRP A 17 0.38 0.29 -6.32
C TRP A 17 0.79 -0.93 -5.50
N VAL A 18 0.45 -0.97 -4.20
CA VAL A 18 0.84 -2.10 -3.34
C VAL A 18 0.05 -3.36 -3.67
N VAL A 19 -1.24 -3.27 -3.99
CA VAL A 19 -2.06 -4.40 -4.42
C VAL A 19 -1.44 -5.08 -5.64
N LYS A 20 -1.06 -4.30 -6.65
CA LYS A 20 -0.38 -4.82 -7.85
C LYS A 20 0.96 -5.47 -7.52
N LEU A 21 1.76 -4.84 -6.65
CA LEU A 21 3.05 -5.36 -6.22
C LEU A 21 2.91 -6.72 -5.50
N ILE A 22 1.98 -6.81 -4.55
CA ILE A 22 1.74 -8.02 -3.76
C ILE A 22 1.10 -9.12 -4.61
N GLY A 23 0.12 -8.79 -5.44
CA GLY A 23 -0.48 -9.73 -6.39
C GLY A 23 0.57 -10.38 -7.28
N LYS A 24 1.44 -9.57 -7.89
CA LYS A 24 2.55 -10.06 -8.71
C LYS A 24 3.57 -10.89 -7.92
N SER A 25 3.93 -10.46 -6.71
CA SER A 25 4.96 -11.14 -5.90
C SER A 25 4.50 -12.49 -5.34
N LEU A 26 3.20 -12.65 -5.08
CA LEU A 26 2.62 -13.86 -4.51
C LEU A 26 1.90 -14.75 -5.53
N GLY A 27 1.73 -14.28 -6.77
CA GLY A 27 0.97 -15.00 -7.79
C GLY A 27 -0.52 -15.11 -7.47
N ILE A 28 -1.09 -14.08 -6.84
CA ILE A 28 -2.51 -14.02 -6.47
C ILE A 28 -3.22 -12.91 -7.24
N ASP A 29 -4.53 -13.07 -7.42
CA ASP A 29 -5.38 -12.06 -8.05
C ASP A 29 -5.55 -10.81 -7.18
N GLU A 30 -6.09 -9.76 -7.80
CA GLU A 30 -6.26 -8.43 -7.20
C GLU A 30 -7.16 -8.48 -5.95
N GLU A 31 -8.27 -9.23 -6.00
CA GLU A 31 -9.21 -9.36 -4.88
C GLU A 31 -8.55 -10.00 -3.66
N LYS A 32 -7.80 -11.09 -3.86
CA LYS A 32 -7.04 -11.73 -2.79
C LYS A 32 -5.96 -10.81 -2.22
N ALA A 33 -5.26 -10.05 -3.07
CA ALA A 33 -4.26 -9.10 -2.62
C ALA A 33 -4.87 -7.96 -1.79
N ILE A 34 -6.02 -7.42 -2.20
CA ILE A 34 -6.79 -6.42 -1.44
C ILE A 34 -7.23 -6.99 -0.10
N ALA A 35 -7.85 -8.18 -0.08
CA ALA A 35 -8.31 -8.82 1.15
C ALA A 35 -7.16 -9.05 2.13
N LEU A 36 -6.02 -9.56 1.64
CA LEU A 36 -4.82 -9.75 2.45
C LEU A 36 -4.34 -8.43 3.05
N LEU A 37 -4.18 -7.39 2.23
CA LEU A 37 -3.68 -6.09 2.68
C LEU A 37 -4.63 -5.41 3.66
N SER A 38 -5.94 -5.57 3.48
CA SER A 38 -6.95 -5.06 4.42
C SER A 38 -6.79 -5.66 5.82
N MET A 39 -6.42 -6.94 5.91
CA MET A 39 -6.22 -7.62 7.20
C MET A 39 -4.87 -7.30 7.88
N VAL A 40 -3.80 -7.15 7.09
CA VAL A 40 -2.43 -7.16 7.66
C VAL A 40 -1.68 -5.84 7.56
N SER A 41 -2.19 -4.88 6.78
CA SER A 41 -1.51 -3.62 6.51
C SER A 41 -2.21 -2.44 7.20
N ASN A 42 -1.50 -1.32 7.30
CA ASN A 42 -2.04 -0.07 7.81
C ASN A 42 -1.74 1.06 6.84
N LEU A 43 -2.77 1.76 6.38
CA LEU A 43 -2.60 3.00 5.64
C LEU A 43 -2.25 4.13 6.61
N LYS A 44 -1.17 4.87 6.35
CA LYS A 44 -0.64 5.88 7.26
C LYS A 44 -0.34 7.17 6.50
N ILE A 45 -0.65 8.28 7.16
CA ILE A 45 -0.25 9.62 6.72
C ILE A 45 1.24 9.79 7.00
N SER A 46 1.99 10.19 5.98
CA SER A 46 3.38 10.63 6.15
C SER A 46 3.45 12.12 6.40
N GLN A 47 2.75 12.92 5.58
CA GLN A 47 2.64 14.35 5.78
C GLN A 47 1.39 14.91 5.09
N ILE A 48 0.85 16.01 5.64
CA ILE A 48 -0.28 16.77 5.09
C ILE A 48 0.02 18.26 4.89
N VAL A 49 1.22 18.71 5.19
CA VAL A 49 1.58 20.13 5.24
C VAL A 49 2.26 20.62 3.96
N ASN A 50 2.78 19.71 3.14
CA ASN A 50 3.43 20.08 1.88
C ASN A 50 2.39 20.34 0.78
N PRO A 51 2.80 20.93 -0.37
CA PRO A 51 1.91 21.12 -1.52
C PRO A 51 1.23 19.83 -1.98
N LEU A 52 1.94 18.70 -1.95
CA LEU A 52 1.36 17.37 -2.16
C LEU A 52 1.16 16.69 -0.80
N LYS A 53 0.18 15.80 -0.69
CA LYS A 53 -0.10 14.97 0.49
C LYS A 53 0.49 13.58 0.29
N THR A 54 1.17 13.05 1.29
CA THR A 54 1.88 11.76 1.14
C THR A 54 1.29 10.70 2.06
N ILE A 55 0.97 9.56 1.46
CA ILE A 55 0.48 8.37 2.14
C ILE A 55 1.46 7.20 1.94
N ARG A 56 1.58 6.36 2.97
CA ARG A 56 2.31 5.09 2.90
C ARG A 56 1.44 3.94 3.41
N LEU A 57 1.64 2.75 2.86
CA LEU A 57 1.09 1.52 3.40
C LEU A 57 2.19 0.80 4.21
N ALA A 58 1.91 0.49 5.47
CA ALA A 58 2.84 -0.20 6.35
C ALA A 58 2.42 -1.66 6.52
N ILE A 59 3.31 -2.59 6.16
CA ILE A 59 3.11 -4.03 6.32
C ILE A 59 4.15 -4.57 7.33
N PRO A 60 3.73 -5.29 8.38
CA PRO A 60 4.67 -5.93 9.31
C PRO A 60 5.60 -6.91 8.59
N LYS A 61 6.91 -6.81 8.83
CA LYS A 61 7.95 -7.63 8.17
C LYS A 61 7.72 -9.14 8.31
N LYS A 62 7.06 -9.60 9.39
CA LYS A 62 6.72 -11.02 9.59
C LYS A 62 5.90 -11.62 8.44
N TYR A 63 5.10 -10.82 7.73
CA TYR A 63 4.31 -11.26 6.58
C TYR A 63 5.07 -11.18 5.25
N LEU A 64 6.23 -10.51 5.22
CA LEU A 64 6.99 -10.24 3.99
C LEU A 64 8.14 -11.22 3.73
N LYS A 65 8.35 -12.22 4.60
CA LYS A 65 9.45 -13.20 4.50
C LYS A 65 9.52 -13.94 3.15
N ARG A 66 8.39 -14.05 2.45
CA ARG A 66 8.27 -14.77 1.17
C ARG A 66 8.42 -13.87 -0.06
N ILE A 67 8.37 -12.55 0.13
CA ILE A 67 8.36 -11.55 -0.96
C ILE A 67 9.77 -10.98 -1.20
N PHE A 68 10.56 -10.82 -0.14
CA PHE A 68 11.95 -10.36 -0.21
C PHE A 68 12.86 -11.50 0.25
N LYS A 69 13.27 -12.34 -0.68
CA LYS A 69 14.35 -13.32 -0.51
C LYS A 69 15.63 -12.77 -1.10
#